data_AF-A0A8T8SFF2-F1
#
_entry.id   AF-A0A8T8SFF2-F1
#
_cell.length_a   1.000
_cell.length_b   1.000
_cell.length_c   1.000
_cell.angle_alpha   90.00
_cell.angle_beta   90.00
_cell.angle_gamma   90.00
#
_symmetry.space_group_name_H-M   'P 1'
#
loop_
_entity.id
_entity.type
_entity.pdbx_description
1 polymer ?
#
loop_
_entity_poly.entity_id
_entity_poly.type
_entity_poly.pdbx_seq_one_letter_code
_entity_poly.pdbx_strand_id
1 'polypeptide(L)'
;MKNVPIIGKFMIIMSFFGLFAIAIAQLTNTDAAYHELLEGNSAAALNLARANRSLQGARASLGDLLMSRTEELNARASAALEKYKSDFLAFVDNAAVAMPSNAEIPALKAAGLAVLEQACQSTLQAAGQAASEADVAASQQLFLTQCQPAFGPVSEELGRVTSLMVEAADNRGAALTESVTQTAIVTLVANIAGAIIALAVGFFAIRSWLVVPIRSLATLMTKLANGDLDVDVTGRDRRDEVGGMAQAVQIFKDNGLRTRQLEAEAEANRVLNETEKERIDAADRKRA
;
A
#
# COMPACT_ATOMS: atom_id res chain seq x y z
N MET A 1 -29.94 19.69 4.59
CA MET A 1 -28.82 20.57 4.17
C MET A 1 -29.28 21.82 3.40
N LYS A 2 -30.46 22.39 3.69
CA LYS A 2 -30.96 23.60 3.02
C LYS A 2 -30.21 24.89 3.41
N ASN A 3 -29.47 24.85 4.52
CA ASN A 3 -28.82 26.01 5.12
C ASN A 3 -27.28 25.93 5.08
N VAL A 4 -26.73 25.00 4.30
CA VAL A 4 -25.27 24.86 4.14
C VAL A 4 -24.86 25.61 2.87
N PRO A 5 -23.82 26.46 2.92
CA PRO A 5 -23.34 27.18 1.74
C PRO A 5 -22.89 26.20 0.66
N ILE A 6 -22.92 26.63 -0.60
CA ILE A 6 -22.54 25.81 -1.76
C ILE A 6 -21.11 25.26 -1.60
N ILE A 7 -20.18 26.08 -1.10
CA ILE A 7 -18.80 25.70 -0.82
C ILE A 7 -18.74 24.59 0.25
N GLY A 8 -19.53 24.70 1.31
CA GLY A 8 -19.60 23.69 2.37
C GLY A 8 -20.11 22.34 1.85
N LYS A 9 -21.08 22.35 0.94
CA LYS A 9 -21.58 21.13 0.28
C LYS A 9 -20.50 20.47 -0.61
N PHE A 10 -19.73 21.26 -1.34
CA PHE A 10 -18.60 20.76 -2.14
C PHE A 10 -17.47 20.17 -1.29
N MET A 11 -17.13 20.82 -0.17
CA MET A 11 -16.10 20.35 0.76
C MET A 11 -16.48 19.01 1.40
N ILE A 12 -17.75 18.80 1.75
CA ILE A 12 -18.23 17.51 2.28
C ILE A 12 -18.01 16.40 1.25
N ILE A 13 -18.37 16.63 -0.01
CA ILE A 13 -18.18 15.64 -1.10
C ILE A 13 -16.69 15.36 -1.31
N MET A 14 -15.82 16.38 -1.31
CA MET A 14 -14.36 16.17 -1.41
C MET A 14 -13.78 15.40 -0.22
N SER A 15 -14.30 15.56 1.00
CA SER A 15 -13.80 14.81 2.16
C SER A 15 -14.05 13.30 2.04
N PHE A 16 -15.15 12.89 1.39
CA PHE A 16 -15.41 11.48 1.08
C PHE A 16 -14.40 10.89 0.09
N PHE A 17 -13.88 11.70 -0.85
CA PHE A 17 -12.77 11.30 -1.71
C PHE A 17 -11.43 11.20 -0.95
N GLY A 18 -11.22 12.02 0.09
CA GLY A 18 -10.01 11.96 0.93
C GLY A 18 -9.91 10.68 1.77
N LEU A 19 -11.03 10.17 2.29
CA LEU A 19 -11.07 8.87 3.00
C LEU A 19 -10.65 7.69 2.11
N PHE A 20 -10.88 7.82 0.80
CA PHE A 20 -10.50 6.85 -0.20
C PHE A 20 -8.98 6.75 -0.41
N ALA A 21 -8.25 7.87 -0.28
CA ALA A 21 -6.79 7.88 -0.36
C ALA A 21 -6.11 7.20 0.85
N ILE A 22 -6.76 7.22 2.02
CA ILE A 22 -6.25 6.59 3.25
C ILE A 22 -6.31 5.05 3.15
N ALA A 23 -7.31 4.50 2.44
CA ALA A 23 -7.39 3.06 2.19
C ALA A 23 -6.22 2.54 1.32
N ILE A 24 -5.71 3.37 0.40
CA ILE A 24 -4.56 3.05 -0.45
C ILE A 24 -3.27 3.01 0.40
N ALA A 25 -3.15 3.85 1.42
CA ALA A 25 -1.98 3.85 2.31
C ALA A 25 -1.88 2.59 3.21
N GLN A 26 -2.95 1.82 3.38
CA GLN A 26 -2.85 0.54 4.11
C GLN A 26 -2.21 -0.58 3.28
N LEU A 27 -2.23 -0.50 1.94
CA LEU A 27 -1.58 -1.50 1.07
C LEU A 27 -0.06 -1.50 1.21
N THR A 28 0.56 -0.35 1.49
CA THR A 28 2.03 -0.24 1.62
C THR A 28 2.58 -0.84 2.91
N ASN A 29 1.77 -0.99 3.96
CA ASN A 29 2.24 -1.60 5.22
C ASN A 29 2.32 -3.13 5.15
N THR A 30 1.64 -3.77 4.20
CA THR A 30 1.74 -5.22 3.96
C THR A 30 3.09 -5.62 3.36
N ASP A 31 3.80 -4.67 2.74
CA ASP A 31 5.10 -4.88 2.06
C ASP A 31 6.27 -4.98 3.04
N ALA A 32 6.18 -4.38 4.24
CA ALA A 32 7.26 -4.45 5.23
C ALA A 32 7.40 -5.86 5.86
N ALA A 33 6.29 -6.58 6.03
CA ALA A 33 6.30 -7.98 6.47
C ALA A 33 6.74 -8.96 5.36
N TYR A 34 6.70 -8.52 4.09
CA TYR A 34 7.14 -9.26 2.91
C TYR A 34 8.66 -9.44 2.88
N HIS A 35 9.41 -8.39 3.23
CA HIS A 35 10.88 -8.38 3.19
C HIS A 35 11.53 -9.21 4.30
N GLU A 36 11.02 -9.12 5.53
CA GLU A 36 11.67 -9.76 6.69
C GLU A 36 11.54 -11.29 6.69
N LEU A 37 10.50 -11.85 6.04
CA LEU A 37 10.14 -13.27 6.15
C LEU A 37 10.65 -14.17 5.00
N LEU A 38 10.78 -13.62 3.78
CA LEU A 38 11.30 -14.34 2.61
C LEU A 38 12.84 -14.26 2.53
N GLU A 39 13.44 -13.16 2.99
CA GLU A 39 14.91 -13.01 2.99
C GLU A 39 15.57 -13.93 4.02
N GLY A 40 14.97 -14.14 5.19
CA GLY A 40 15.55 -14.96 6.27
C GLY A 40 15.83 -16.40 5.85
N ASN A 41 14.81 -17.14 5.38
CA ASN A 41 14.96 -18.54 4.95
C ASN A 41 15.91 -18.67 3.75
N SER A 42 15.80 -17.79 2.75
CA SER A 42 16.64 -17.83 1.56
C SER A 42 18.11 -17.50 1.87
N ALA A 43 18.36 -16.50 2.72
CA ALA A 43 19.69 -16.14 3.17
C ALA A 43 20.31 -17.23 4.05
N ALA A 44 19.53 -17.84 4.96
CA ALA A 44 19.99 -18.95 5.77
C ALA A 44 20.33 -20.17 4.90
N ALA A 45 19.46 -20.56 3.96
CA ALA A 45 19.71 -21.67 3.03
C ALA A 45 20.99 -21.45 2.20
N LEU A 46 21.17 -20.25 1.64
CA LEU A 46 22.37 -19.91 0.86
C LEU A 46 23.64 -20.02 1.71
N ASN A 47 23.60 -19.51 2.94
CA ASN A 47 24.73 -19.57 3.85
C ASN A 47 25.02 -21.02 4.29
N LEU A 48 24.01 -21.83 4.60
CA LEU A 48 24.21 -23.26 4.92
C LEU A 48 24.76 -24.06 3.72
N ALA A 49 24.33 -23.76 2.50
CA ALA A 49 24.91 -24.36 1.30
C ALA A 49 26.39 -23.99 1.11
N ARG A 50 26.74 -22.71 1.37
CA ARG A 50 28.14 -22.25 1.36
C ARG A 50 28.96 -22.87 2.49
N ALA A 51 28.38 -23.01 3.69
CA ALA A 51 28.99 -23.71 4.80
C ALA A 51 29.30 -25.16 4.42
N ASN A 52 28.35 -25.89 3.83
CA ASN A 52 28.59 -27.26 3.37
C ASN A 52 29.71 -27.33 2.33
N ARG A 53 29.73 -26.39 1.38
CA ARG A 53 30.85 -26.29 0.42
C ARG A 53 32.19 -26.06 1.10
N SER A 54 32.26 -25.16 2.08
CA SER A 54 33.48 -24.92 2.87
C SER A 54 33.90 -26.17 3.66
N LEU A 55 32.95 -26.91 4.23
CA LEU A 55 33.22 -28.16 4.92
C LEU A 55 33.83 -29.23 3.98
N GLN A 56 33.31 -29.36 2.76
CA GLN A 56 33.92 -30.23 1.75
C GLN A 56 35.28 -29.70 1.25
N GLY A 57 35.46 -28.38 1.20
CA GLY A 57 36.76 -27.76 0.93
C GLY A 57 37.80 -28.12 1.99
N ALA A 58 37.42 -28.09 3.27
CA ALA A 58 38.28 -28.53 4.37
C ALA A 58 38.67 -30.02 4.23
N ARG A 59 37.70 -30.89 3.88
CA ARG A 59 37.98 -32.31 3.57
C ARG A 59 38.98 -32.47 2.42
N ALA A 60 38.85 -31.67 1.36
CA ALA A 60 39.78 -31.70 0.23
C ALA A 60 41.19 -31.26 0.65
N SER A 61 41.31 -30.18 1.45
CA SER A 61 42.60 -29.71 1.98
C SER A 61 43.27 -30.72 2.91
N LEU A 62 42.50 -31.50 3.67
CA LEU A 62 43.03 -32.64 4.43
C LEU A 62 43.59 -33.72 3.50
N GLY A 63 42.91 -34.00 2.38
CA GLY A 63 43.43 -34.88 1.34
C GLY A 63 44.74 -34.38 0.74
N ASP A 64 44.83 -33.09 0.40
CA ASP A 64 46.05 -32.47 -0.12
C ASP A 64 47.21 -32.58 0.87
N LEU A 65 46.94 -32.38 2.16
CA LEU A 65 47.93 -32.54 3.23
C LEU A 65 48.48 -33.97 3.30
N LEU A 66 47.63 -34.98 3.11
CA LEU A 66 48.02 -36.40 3.13
C LEU A 66 48.78 -36.86 1.89
N MET A 67 48.68 -36.12 0.77
CA MET A 67 49.36 -36.43 -0.48
C MET A 67 50.65 -35.62 -0.69
N SER A 68 50.77 -34.49 0.00
CA SER A 68 51.90 -33.59 -0.09
C SER A 68 53.19 -34.23 0.46
N ARG A 69 54.32 -33.91 -0.18
CA ARG A 69 55.66 -34.43 0.17
C ARG A 69 56.68 -33.32 0.44
N THR A 70 56.25 -32.07 0.44
CA THR A 70 57.13 -30.91 0.67
C THR A 70 56.55 -30.03 1.76
N GLU A 71 57.44 -29.34 2.48
CA GLU A 71 57.04 -28.40 3.53
C GLU A 71 56.17 -27.26 2.97
N GLU A 72 56.47 -26.78 1.76
CA GLU A 72 55.69 -25.75 1.07
C GLU A 72 54.25 -26.20 0.77
N LEU A 73 54.08 -27.42 0.23
CA LEU A 73 52.76 -27.96 -0.08
C LEU A 73 51.97 -28.28 1.20
N ASN A 74 52.64 -28.74 2.26
CA ASN A 74 52.04 -28.93 3.59
C ASN A 74 51.54 -27.62 4.19
N ALA A 75 52.35 -26.56 4.10
CA ALA A 75 51.98 -25.22 4.59
C ALA A 75 50.77 -24.67 3.81
N ARG A 76 50.75 -24.86 2.48
CA ARG A 76 49.62 -24.45 1.63
C ARG A 76 48.34 -25.20 1.98
N ALA A 77 48.39 -26.52 2.13
CA ALA A 77 47.24 -27.34 2.48
C ALA A 77 46.70 -26.98 3.88
N SER A 78 47.59 -26.76 4.85
CA SER A 78 47.23 -26.34 6.21
C SER A 78 46.56 -24.95 6.22
N ALA A 79 47.11 -23.99 5.46
CA ALA A 79 46.51 -22.67 5.33
C ALA A 79 45.13 -22.71 4.66
N ALA A 80 44.95 -23.57 3.64
CA ALA A 80 43.67 -23.77 2.99
C ALA A 80 42.64 -24.40 3.95
N LEU A 81 43.05 -25.38 4.75
CA LEU A 81 42.19 -26.01 5.76
C LEU A 81 41.68 -24.98 6.79
N GLU A 82 42.57 -24.16 7.36
CA GLU A 82 42.18 -23.12 8.32
C GLU A 82 41.25 -22.08 7.69
N LYS A 83 41.50 -21.72 6.42
CA LYS A 83 40.59 -20.84 5.67
C LYS A 83 39.19 -21.46 5.55
N TYR A 84 39.08 -22.71 5.12
CA TYR A 84 37.79 -23.38 4.96
C TYR A 84 37.06 -23.60 6.29
N LYS A 85 37.79 -23.87 7.38
CA LYS A 85 37.24 -23.91 8.73
C LYS A 85 36.64 -22.55 9.13
N SER A 86 37.38 -21.47 8.93
CA SER A 86 36.91 -20.10 9.21
C SER A 86 35.68 -19.74 8.38
N ASP A 87 35.71 -20.03 7.07
CA ASP A 87 34.59 -19.79 6.16
C ASP A 87 33.34 -20.59 6.58
N PHE A 88 33.51 -21.86 6.96
CA PHE A 88 32.41 -22.69 7.48
C PHE A 88 31.74 -22.01 8.68
N LEU A 89 32.52 -21.58 9.68
CA LEU A 89 32.00 -20.92 10.87
C LEU A 89 31.27 -19.62 10.54
N ALA A 90 31.88 -18.78 9.71
CA ALA A 90 31.28 -17.52 9.29
C ALA A 90 29.95 -17.73 8.56
N PHE A 91 29.87 -18.72 7.66
CA PHE A 91 28.63 -19.01 6.96
C PHE A 91 27.55 -19.57 7.88
N VAL A 92 27.88 -20.47 8.82
CA VAL A 92 26.88 -20.97 9.77
C VAL A 92 26.39 -19.84 10.71
N ASP A 93 27.28 -18.94 11.13
CA ASP A 93 26.90 -17.78 11.94
C ASP A 93 26.00 -16.81 11.18
N ASN A 94 26.30 -16.53 9.91
CA ASN A 94 25.42 -15.72 9.06
C ASN A 94 24.05 -16.38 8.85
N ALA A 95 23.99 -17.71 8.75
CA ALA A 95 22.73 -18.43 8.71
C ALA A 95 21.94 -18.28 10.02
N ALA A 96 22.62 -18.33 11.17
CA ALA A 96 22.00 -18.15 12.48
C ALA A 96 21.47 -16.71 12.68
N VAL A 97 22.16 -15.71 12.16
CA VAL A 97 21.68 -14.31 12.13
C VAL A 97 20.45 -14.17 11.25
N ALA A 98 20.43 -14.83 10.08
CA ALA A 98 19.28 -14.79 9.17
C ALA A 98 18.06 -15.53 9.72
N MET A 99 18.26 -16.56 10.56
CA MET A 99 17.20 -17.36 11.16
C MET A 99 17.45 -17.64 12.65
N PRO A 100 17.30 -16.64 13.54
CA PRO A 100 17.64 -16.76 14.96
C PRO A 100 16.77 -17.78 15.72
N SER A 101 15.56 -18.03 15.24
CA SER A 101 14.61 -18.97 15.84
C SER A 101 14.86 -20.43 15.43
N ASN A 102 15.74 -20.68 14.46
CA ASN A 102 16.03 -22.04 14.00
C ASN A 102 17.05 -22.73 14.92
N ALA A 103 16.57 -23.71 15.69
CA ALA A 103 17.38 -24.44 16.67
C ALA A 103 18.38 -25.43 16.05
N GLU A 104 18.26 -25.76 14.76
CA GLU A 104 19.12 -26.73 14.07
C GLU A 104 20.46 -26.11 13.64
N ILE A 105 20.49 -24.80 13.35
CA ILE A 105 21.70 -24.09 12.88
C ILE A 105 22.86 -24.18 13.90
N PRO A 106 22.65 -23.91 15.21
CA PRO A 106 23.72 -24.08 16.19
C PRO A 106 24.21 -25.53 16.32
N ALA A 107 23.33 -26.52 16.14
CA ALA A 107 23.69 -27.93 16.17
C ALA A 107 24.58 -28.30 14.96
N LEU A 108 24.27 -27.77 13.77
CA LEU A 108 25.10 -27.92 12.58
C LEU A 108 26.50 -27.33 12.77
N LYS A 109 26.60 -26.16 13.42
CA LYS A 109 27.89 -25.54 13.78
C LYS A 109 28.72 -26.47 14.65
N ALA A 110 28.12 -26.99 15.72
CA ALA A 110 28.79 -27.88 16.66
C ALA A 110 29.23 -29.19 15.99
N ALA A 111 28.38 -29.77 15.14
CA ALA A 111 28.69 -30.99 14.42
C ALA A 111 29.86 -30.81 13.43
N GLY A 112 29.88 -29.72 12.66
CA GLY A 112 30.99 -29.43 11.75
C GLY A 112 32.32 -29.18 12.49
N LEU A 113 32.28 -28.48 13.63
CA LEU A 113 33.46 -28.33 14.50
C LEU A 113 33.93 -29.66 15.06
N ALA A 114 33.03 -30.54 15.50
CA ALA A 114 33.40 -31.86 15.99
C ALA A 114 34.12 -32.69 14.91
N VAL A 115 33.72 -32.57 13.63
CA VAL A 115 34.45 -33.22 12.53
C VAL A 115 35.87 -32.66 12.43
N LEU A 116 36.00 -31.33 12.30
CA LEU A 116 37.28 -30.69 12.00
C LEU A 116 38.27 -30.74 13.17
N GLU A 117 37.79 -30.64 14.41
CA GLU A 117 38.63 -30.48 15.60
C GLU A 117 38.78 -31.77 16.42
N GLN A 118 37.86 -32.73 16.30
CA GLN A 118 37.89 -33.97 17.08
C GLN A 118 38.10 -35.18 16.18
N ALA A 119 37.21 -35.42 15.21
CA ALA A 119 37.29 -36.60 14.34
C ALA A 119 38.55 -36.60 13.45
N CYS A 120 39.01 -35.41 13.04
CA CYS A 120 40.19 -35.25 12.20
C CYS A 120 41.48 -34.93 12.98
N GLN A 121 41.42 -34.84 14.31
CA GLN A 121 42.57 -34.47 15.14
C GLN A 121 43.75 -35.45 14.99
N SER A 122 43.46 -36.75 15.06
CA SER A 122 44.48 -37.81 14.95
C SER A 122 45.12 -37.82 13.56
N THR A 123 44.33 -37.63 12.51
CA THR A 123 44.80 -37.50 11.13
C THR A 123 45.74 -36.31 10.98
N LEU A 124 45.35 -35.13 11.48
CA LEU A 124 46.16 -33.91 11.37
C LEU A 124 47.51 -34.05 12.09
N GLN A 125 47.49 -34.63 13.29
CA GLN A 125 48.71 -34.86 14.05
C GLN A 125 49.65 -35.84 13.32
N ALA A 126 49.12 -36.95 12.81
CA ALA A 126 49.91 -37.94 12.09
C ALA A 126 50.47 -37.39 10.76
N ALA A 127 49.64 -36.67 9.99
CA ALA A 127 50.05 -36.09 8.71
C ALA A 127 51.12 -35.01 8.88
N GLY A 128 51.01 -34.16 9.90
CA GLY A 128 51.99 -33.10 10.16
C GLY A 128 53.35 -33.58 10.64
N GLN A 129 53.45 -34.82 11.13
CA GLN A 129 54.69 -35.42 11.65
C GLN A 129 55.26 -36.52 10.75
N ALA A 130 54.61 -36.82 9.61
CA ALA A 130 55.00 -37.92 8.75
C ALA A 130 56.37 -37.68 8.10
N ALA A 131 57.34 -38.54 8.40
CA ALA A 131 58.72 -38.45 7.88
C ALA A 131 59.11 -39.67 7.01
N SER A 132 58.29 -40.72 7.00
CA SER A 132 58.49 -41.94 6.22
C SER A 132 57.22 -42.35 5.47
N GLU A 133 57.35 -43.23 4.47
CA GLU A 133 56.19 -43.81 3.76
C GLU A 133 55.24 -44.56 4.71
N ALA A 134 55.77 -45.16 5.78
CA ALA A 134 54.98 -45.84 6.81
C ALA A 134 54.12 -44.84 7.60
N ASP A 135 54.66 -43.67 7.95
CA ASP A 135 53.92 -42.62 8.67
C ASP A 135 52.82 -42.02 7.78
N VAL A 136 53.11 -41.83 6.50
CA VAL A 136 52.13 -41.38 5.50
C VAL A 136 50.98 -42.40 5.41
N ALA A 137 51.28 -43.69 5.26
CA ALA A 137 50.27 -44.74 5.23
C ALA A 137 49.43 -44.79 6.52
N ALA A 138 50.04 -44.58 7.69
CA ALA A 138 49.32 -44.51 8.96
C ALA A 138 48.37 -43.31 9.02
N SER A 139 48.80 -42.13 8.57
CA SER A 139 47.95 -40.93 8.52
C SER A 139 46.75 -41.09 7.57
N GLN A 140 46.97 -41.76 6.43
CA GLN A 140 45.91 -42.09 5.46
C GLN A 140 44.90 -43.07 6.06
N GLN A 141 45.36 -44.08 6.80
CA GLN A 141 44.47 -45.03 7.46
C GLN A 141 43.59 -44.34 8.51
N LEU A 142 44.15 -43.42 9.30
CA LEU A 142 43.39 -42.60 10.25
C LEU A 142 42.36 -41.73 9.52
N PHE A 143 42.74 -41.11 8.41
CA PHE A 143 41.81 -40.32 7.60
C PHE A 143 40.64 -41.15 7.10
N LEU A 144 40.91 -42.29 6.47
CA LEU A 144 39.89 -43.14 5.85
C LEU A 144 38.92 -43.75 6.87
N THR A 145 39.39 -44.04 8.08
CA THR A 145 38.60 -44.76 9.09
C THR A 145 37.94 -43.86 10.14
N GLN A 146 38.48 -42.67 10.42
CA GLN A 146 37.99 -41.79 11.49
C GLN A 146 37.49 -40.45 10.93
N CYS A 147 38.35 -39.72 10.21
CA CYS A 147 38.06 -38.34 9.79
C CYS A 147 37.09 -38.28 8.59
N GLN A 148 37.40 -38.96 7.49
CA GLN A 148 36.61 -38.97 6.26
C GLN A 148 35.13 -39.36 6.46
N PRO A 149 34.79 -40.46 7.17
CA PRO A 149 33.40 -40.87 7.32
C PRO A 149 32.57 -39.86 8.15
N ALA A 150 33.20 -39.05 9.00
CA ALA A 150 32.50 -38.07 9.81
C ALA A 150 31.92 -36.89 9.00
N PHE A 151 32.45 -36.62 7.79
CA PHE A 151 31.94 -35.56 6.92
C PHE A 151 30.56 -35.85 6.31
N GLY A 152 30.27 -37.13 6.02
CA GLY A 152 29.03 -37.53 5.33
C GLY A 152 27.76 -37.11 6.09
N PRO A 153 27.60 -37.53 7.36
CA PRO A 153 26.42 -37.19 8.16
C PRO A 153 26.20 -35.68 8.32
N VAL A 154 27.27 -34.91 8.54
CA VAL A 154 27.16 -33.45 8.68
C VAL A 154 26.76 -32.79 7.35
N SER A 155 27.29 -33.28 6.22
CA SER A 155 26.93 -32.79 4.89
C SER A 155 25.48 -33.12 4.52
N GLU A 156 25.00 -34.31 4.87
CA GLU A 156 23.60 -34.69 4.67
C GLU A 156 22.67 -33.81 5.49
N GLU A 157 23.01 -33.55 6.75
CA GLU A 157 22.20 -32.72 7.63
C GLU A 157 22.18 -31.25 7.19
N LEU A 158 23.33 -30.70 6.79
CA LEU A 158 23.40 -29.37 6.16
C LEU A 158 22.51 -29.30 4.92
N GLY A 159 22.54 -30.35 4.08
CA GLY A 159 21.69 -30.47 2.90
C GLY A 159 20.20 -30.51 3.25
N ARG A 160 19.81 -31.35 4.22
CA ARG A 160 18.42 -31.49 4.68
C ARG A 160 17.86 -30.17 5.19
N VAL A 161 18.59 -29.49 6.08
CA VAL A 161 18.15 -28.19 6.64
C VAL A 161 18.08 -27.13 5.55
N THR A 162 19.05 -27.10 4.64
CA THR A 162 19.02 -26.20 3.47
C THR A 162 17.77 -26.44 2.61
N SER A 163 17.46 -27.69 2.27
CA SER A 163 16.28 -28.05 1.49
C SER A 163 14.98 -27.66 2.18
N LEU A 164 14.85 -27.88 3.49
CA LEU A 164 13.68 -27.47 4.26
C LEU A 164 13.51 -25.94 4.27
N MET A 165 14.59 -25.18 4.34
CA MET A 165 14.53 -23.72 4.27
C MET A 165 14.11 -23.22 2.89
N VAL A 166 14.61 -23.82 1.81
CA VAL A 166 14.19 -23.49 0.44
C VAL A 166 12.71 -23.83 0.24
N GLU A 167 12.27 -25.01 0.66
CA GLU A 167 10.87 -25.43 0.57
C GLU A 167 9.95 -24.52 1.42
N ALA A 168 10.39 -24.13 2.61
CA ALA A 168 9.67 -23.17 3.45
C ALA A 168 9.57 -21.80 2.79
N ALA A 169 10.61 -21.33 2.09
CA ALA A 169 10.59 -20.08 1.34
C ALA A 169 9.61 -20.16 0.14
N ASP A 170 9.67 -21.25 -0.63
CA ASP A 170 8.82 -21.45 -1.82
C ASP A 170 7.34 -21.57 -1.45
N ASN A 171 7.00 -22.40 -0.46
CA ASN A 171 5.62 -22.58 0.00
C ASN A 171 5.01 -21.27 0.50
N ARG A 172 5.82 -20.44 1.17
CA ARG A 172 5.38 -19.14 1.67
C ARG A 172 5.23 -18.13 0.55
N GLY A 173 6.13 -18.13 -0.43
CA GLY A 173 6.02 -17.31 -1.64
C GLY A 173 4.75 -17.61 -2.44
N ALA A 174 4.41 -18.90 -2.61
CA ALA A 174 3.20 -19.33 -3.31
C ALA A 174 1.91 -18.91 -2.58
N ALA A 175 1.80 -19.22 -1.27
CA ALA A 175 0.64 -18.84 -0.47
C ALA A 175 0.43 -17.32 -0.41
N LEU A 176 1.53 -16.55 -0.41
CA LEU A 176 1.47 -15.10 -0.35
C LEU A 176 1.10 -14.47 -1.70
N THR A 177 1.53 -15.05 -2.83
CA THR A 177 1.10 -14.61 -4.17
C THR A 177 -0.42 -14.75 -4.34
N GLU A 178 -1.01 -15.82 -3.80
CA GLU A 178 -2.46 -16.02 -3.75
C GLU A 178 -3.14 -14.97 -2.85
N SER A 179 -2.60 -14.71 -1.67
CA SER A 179 -3.16 -13.69 -0.76
C SER A 179 -3.02 -12.26 -1.30
N VAL A 180 -1.92 -11.93 -1.98
CA VAL A 180 -1.69 -10.60 -2.59
C VAL A 180 -2.64 -10.38 -3.75
N THR A 181 -2.83 -11.36 -4.63
CA THR A 181 -3.79 -11.25 -5.74
C THR A 181 -5.22 -11.12 -5.24
N GLN A 182 -5.63 -11.88 -4.21
CA GLN A 182 -6.95 -11.74 -3.61
C GLN A 182 -7.15 -10.36 -2.95
N THR A 183 -6.17 -9.90 -2.17
CA THR A 183 -6.24 -8.59 -1.50
C THR A 183 -6.24 -7.45 -2.52
N ALA A 184 -5.46 -7.55 -3.59
CA ALA A 184 -5.44 -6.57 -4.67
C ALA A 184 -6.79 -6.51 -5.40
N ILE A 185 -7.42 -7.65 -5.70
CA ILE A 185 -8.75 -7.69 -6.33
C ILE A 185 -9.81 -7.11 -5.41
N VAL A 186 -9.85 -7.51 -4.14
CA VAL A 186 -10.83 -6.99 -3.17
C VAL A 186 -10.66 -5.48 -3.00
N THR A 187 -9.43 -4.99 -2.90
CA THR A 187 -9.14 -3.56 -2.77
C THR A 187 -9.51 -2.80 -4.04
N LEU A 188 -9.23 -3.35 -5.23
CA LEU A 188 -9.63 -2.76 -6.50
C LEU A 188 -11.15 -2.68 -6.63
N VAL A 189 -11.86 -3.76 -6.31
CA VAL A 189 -13.34 -3.82 -6.36
C VAL A 189 -13.94 -2.85 -5.35
N ALA A 190 -13.45 -2.82 -4.12
CA ALA A 190 -13.89 -1.86 -3.11
C ALA A 190 -13.66 -0.42 -3.57
N ASN A 191 -12.53 -0.16 -4.24
CA ASN A 191 -12.21 1.15 -4.76
C ASN A 191 -13.17 1.58 -5.87
N ILE A 192 -13.38 0.71 -6.86
CA ILE A 192 -14.33 0.96 -7.95
C ILE A 192 -15.74 1.18 -7.39
N ALA A 193 -16.17 0.33 -6.45
CA ALA A 193 -17.48 0.43 -5.84
C ALA A 193 -17.69 1.75 -5.10
N GLY A 194 -16.76 2.16 -4.24
CA GLY A 194 -16.93 3.42 -3.52
C GLY A 194 -16.70 4.66 -4.40
N ALA A 195 -15.91 4.58 -5.48
CA ALA A 195 -15.87 5.64 -6.49
C ALA A 195 -17.23 5.80 -7.18
N ILE A 196 -17.89 4.70 -7.56
CA ILE A 196 -19.25 4.72 -8.14
C ILE A 196 -20.25 5.31 -7.14
N ILE A 197 -20.18 4.93 -5.87
CA ILE A 197 -21.06 5.45 -4.81
C ILE A 197 -20.82 6.96 -4.63
N ALA A 198 -19.57 7.41 -4.57
CA ALA A 198 -19.22 8.81 -4.43
C ALA A 198 -19.74 9.65 -5.62
N LEU A 199 -19.58 9.14 -6.84
CA LEU A 199 -20.12 9.78 -8.05
C LEU A 199 -21.65 9.84 -8.03
N ALA A 200 -22.32 8.76 -7.65
CA ALA A 200 -23.78 8.72 -7.56
C ALA A 200 -24.30 9.71 -6.51
N VAL A 201 -23.75 9.68 -5.29
CA VAL A 201 -24.12 10.59 -4.21
C VAL A 201 -23.86 12.04 -4.60
N GLY A 202 -22.69 12.33 -5.18
CA GLY A 202 -22.33 13.66 -5.66
C GLY A 202 -23.30 14.17 -6.73
N PHE A 203 -23.64 13.32 -7.71
CA PHE A 203 -24.59 13.64 -8.77
C PHE A 203 -25.98 14.00 -8.21
N PHE A 204 -26.54 13.16 -7.34
CA PHE A 204 -27.86 13.41 -6.75
C PHE A 204 -27.87 14.63 -5.82
N ALA A 205 -26.80 14.84 -5.06
CA ALA A 205 -26.66 16.00 -4.17
C ALA A 205 -26.63 17.32 -4.98
N ILE A 206 -25.77 17.41 -6.01
CA ILE A 206 -25.65 18.60 -6.86
C ILE A 206 -26.97 18.87 -7.60
N ARG A 207 -27.59 17.82 -8.16
CA ARG A 207 -28.87 17.90 -8.86
C ARG A 207 -29.95 18.54 -7.98
N SER A 208 -30.13 18.03 -6.76
CA SER A 208 -31.19 18.47 -5.86
C SER A 208 -30.91 19.79 -5.15
N TRP A 209 -29.64 20.09 -4.82
CA TRP A 209 -29.32 21.28 -4.02
C TRP A 209 -29.07 22.54 -4.84
N LEU A 210 -28.55 22.39 -6.06
CA LEU A 210 -28.21 23.51 -6.95
C LEU A 210 -29.06 23.50 -8.22
N VAL A 211 -28.98 22.43 -9.02
CA VAL A 211 -29.50 22.45 -10.40
C VAL A 211 -31.02 22.66 -10.44
N VAL A 212 -31.79 21.90 -9.65
CA VAL A 212 -33.26 22.03 -9.60
C VAL A 212 -33.68 23.42 -9.09
N PRO A 213 -33.20 23.91 -7.93
CA PRO A 213 -33.56 25.24 -7.43
C PRO A 213 -33.19 26.40 -8.36
N ILE A 214 -31.99 26.38 -8.94
CA ILE A 214 -31.56 27.44 -9.85
C ILE A 214 -32.43 27.47 -11.12
N ARG A 215 -32.75 26.30 -11.69
CA ARG A 215 -33.68 26.22 -12.82
C ARG A 215 -35.07 26.75 -12.45
N SER A 216 -35.58 26.41 -11.26
CA SER A 216 -36.87 26.91 -10.79
C SER A 216 -36.89 28.43 -10.65
N LEU A 217 -35.84 29.03 -10.07
CA LEU A 217 -35.71 30.49 -9.98
C LEU A 217 -35.60 31.14 -11.37
N ALA A 218 -34.83 30.55 -12.28
CA ALA A 218 -34.74 31.03 -13.66
C ALA A 218 -36.11 31.03 -14.36
N THR A 219 -36.89 29.95 -14.22
CA THR A 219 -38.25 29.87 -14.77
C THR A 219 -39.20 30.91 -14.16
N LEU A 220 -39.16 31.11 -12.84
CA LEU A 220 -39.95 32.16 -12.18
C LEU A 220 -39.60 33.55 -12.72
N MET A 221 -38.31 33.80 -12.92
CA MET A 221 -37.85 35.09 -13.43
C MET A 221 -38.29 35.33 -14.88
N THR A 222 -38.31 34.30 -15.72
CA THR A 222 -38.90 34.39 -17.07
C THR A 222 -40.39 34.72 -17.02
N LYS A 223 -41.15 34.14 -16.09
CA LYS A 223 -42.59 34.44 -15.95
C LYS A 223 -42.83 35.88 -15.50
N LEU A 224 -42.08 36.35 -14.49
CA LEU A 224 -42.15 37.74 -14.04
C LEU A 224 -41.79 38.73 -15.16
N ALA A 225 -40.76 38.43 -15.94
CA ALA A 225 -40.36 39.25 -17.09
C ALA A 225 -41.43 39.31 -18.19
N ASN A 226 -42.26 38.27 -18.32
CA ASN A 226 -43.40 38.23 -19.24
C ASN A 226 -44.68 38.88 -18.66
N GLY A 227 -44.60 39.50 -17.47
CA GLY A 227 -45.72 40.21 -16.85
C GLY A 227 -46.63 39.35 -15.96
N ASP A 228 -46.31 38.06 -15.76
CA ASP A 228 -47.06 37.19 -14.84
C ASP A 228 -46.60 37.42 -13.40
N LEU A 229 -47.31 38.31 -12.70
CA LEU A 229 -47.03 38.71 -11.31
C LEU A 229 -47.79 37.88 -10.26
N ASP A 230 -48.52 36.84 -10.65
CA ASP A 230 -49.26 35.99 -9.69
C ASP A 230 -48.42 34.78 -9.20
N VAL A 231 -47.23 34.58 -9.76
CA VAL A 231 -46.35 33.44 -9.45
C VAL A 231 -45.81 33.46 -8.03
N ASP A 232 -45.86 32.33 -7.31
CA ASP A 232 -45.27 32.22 -5.97
C ASP A 232 -43.75 31.97 -6.01
N VAL A 233 -43.00 32.71 -5.20
CA VAL A 233 -41.53 32.60 -5.13
C VAL A 233 -41.15 31.69 -3.98
N THR A 234 -40.97 30.41 -4.30
CA THR A 234 -40.60 29.37 -3.33
C THR A 234 -39.11 29.41 -2.95
N GLY A 235 -38.75 28.92 -1.76
CA GLY A 235 -37.35 28.74 -1.33
C GLY A 235 -36.70 29.95 -0.65
N ARG A 236 -37.49 30.95 -0.25
CA ARG A 236 -37.05 32.16 0.48
C ARG A 236 -36.51 31.89 1.89
N ASP A 237 -36.92 30.78 2.49
CA ASP A 237 -36.54 30.31 3.83
C ASP A 237 -35.13 29.71 3.88
N ARG A 238 -34.53 29.44 2.72
CA ARG A 238 -33.17 28.92 2.60
C ARG A 238 -32.17 29.96 3.08
N ARG A 239 -31.19 29.51 3.87
CA ARG A 239 -30.07 30.34 4.37
C ARG A 239 -28.78 30.16 3.59
N ASP A 240 -28.86 29.66 2.37
CA ASP A 240 -27.74 29.53 1.45
C ASP A 240 -27.83 30.54 0.30
N GLU A 241 -26.83 30.54 -0.57
CA GLU A 241 -26.70 31.49 -1.68
C GLU A 241 -27.92 31.44 -2.63
N VAL A 242 -28.52 30.25 -2.80
CA VAL A 242 -29.75 30.07 -3.57
C VAL A 242 -30.94 30.73 -2.88
N GLY A 243 -31.02 30.70 -1.55
CA GLY A 243 -32.01 31.44 -0.77
C GLY A 243 -31.89 32.95 -0.95
N GLY A 244 -30.66 33.47 -0.99
CA GLY A 244 -30.39 34.86 -1.33
C GLY A 244 -30.94 35.25 -2.70
N MET A 245 -30.76 34.38 -3.71
CA MET A 245 -31.34 34.58 -5.04
C MET A 245 -32.89 34.56 -5.01
N ALA A 246 -33.51 33.65 -4.27
CA ALA A 246 -34.96 33.58 -4.14
C ALA A 246 -35.55 34.86 -3.51
N GLN A 247 -34.86 35.42 -2.51
CA GLN A 247 -35.26 36.70 -1.90
C GLN A 247 -35.15 37.87 -2.89
N ALA A 248 -34.11 37.90 -3.72
CA ALA A 248 -33.98 38.91 -4.77
C ALA A 248 -35.09 38.83 -5.83
N VAL A 249 -35.46 37.60 -6.25
CA VAL A 249 -36.59 37.37 -7.17
C VAL A 249 -37.91 37.86 -6.57
N GLN A 250 -38.13 37.66 -5.27
CA GLN A 250 -39.31 38.20 -4.58
C GLN A 250 -39.34 39.73 -4.63
N ILE A 251 -38.24 40.41 -4.32
CA ILE A 251 -38.18 41.88 -4.37
C ILE A 251 -38.53 42.39 -5.77
N PHE A 252 -38.08 41.69 -6.82
CA PHE A 252 -38.44 42.03 -8.20
C PHE A 252 -39.94 41.89 -8.47
N LYS A 253 -40.57 40.80 -8.00
CA LYS A 253 -42.02 40.62 -8.07
C LYS A 253 -42.77 41.74 -7.36
N ASP A 254 -42.37 42.08 -6.13
CA ASP A 254 -43.02 43.10 -5.31
C ASP A 254 -42.93 44.49 -5.97
N ASN A 255 -41.78 44.81 -6.57
CA ASN A 255 -41.59 46.03 -7.36
C ASN A 255 -42.50 46.04 -8.60
N GLY A 256 -42.60 44.93 -9.33
CA GLY A 256 -43.51 44.82 -10.48
C GLY A 256 -44.98 45.01 -10.11
N LEU A 257 -45.42 44.42 -8.98
CA LEU A 257 -46.78 44.60 -8.46
C LEU A 257 -47.05 46.06 -8.09
N ARG A 258 -46.07 46.71 -7.43
CA ARG A 258 -46.18 48.13 -7.07
C ARG A 258 -46.26 49.02 -8.29
N THR A 259 -45.46 48.78 -9.33
CA THR A 259 -45.55 49.53 -10.59
C THR A 259 -46.91 49.38 -11.23
N ARG A 260 -47.45 48.15 -11.31
CA ARG A 260 -48.80 47.90 -11.85
C ARG A 260 -49.90 48.60 -11.05
N GLN A 261 -49.77 48.66 -9.73
CA GLN A 261 -50.69 49.41 -8.87
C GLN A 261 -50.63 50.91 -9.16
N LEU A 262 -49.42 51.48 -9.26
CA LEU A 262 -49.22 52.89 -9.59
C LEU A 262 -49.78 53.25 -10.98
N GLU A 263 -49.61 52.37 -11.97
CA GLU A 263 -50.20 52.53 -13.31
C GLU A 263 -51.74 52.52 -13.25
N ALA A 264 -52.34 51.61 -12.49
CA ALA A 264 -53.79 51.54 -12.32
C ALA A 264 -54.34 52.78 -11.58
N GLU A 265 -53.64 53.27 -10.55
CA GLU A 265 -53.98 54.52 -9.85
C GLU A 265 -53.85 55.74 -10.76
N ALA A 266 -52.78 55.81 -11.57
CA ALA A 266 -52.57 56.89 -12.52
C ALA A 266 -53.67 56.93 -13.59
N GLU A 267 -54.06 55.77 -14.13
CA GLU A 267 -55.14 55.67 -15.12
C GLU A 267 -56.50 56.02 -14.49
N ALA A 268 -56.79 55.53 -13.28
CA ALA A 268 -58.01 55.90 -12.56
C ALA A 268 -58.10 57.41 -12.33
N ASN A 269 -56.99 58.05 -11.92
CA ASN A 269 -56.92 59.50 -11.76
C ASN A 269 -57.07 60.25 -13.10
N ARG A 270 -56.56 59.69 -14.21
CA ARG A 270 -56.77 60.25 -15.55
C ARG A 270 -58.24 60.23 -15.94
N VAL A 271 -58.91 59.09 -15.79
CA VAL A 271 -60.34 58.94 -16.09
C VAL A 271 -61.18 59.88 -15.22
N LEU A 272 -60.87 60.02 -13.93
CA LEU A 272 -61.54 60.96 -13.04
C LEU A 272 -61.36 62.42 -13.48
N ASN A 273 -60.15 62.81 -13.88
CA ASN A 273 -59.88 64.16 -14.35
C ASN A 273 -60.54 64.45 -15.71
N GLU A 274 -60.60 63.47 -16.61
CA GLU A 274 -61.28 63.59 -17.91
C GLU A 274 -62.81 63.71 -17.72
N THR A 275 -63.41 62.88 -16.87
CA THR A 275 -64.84 62.97 -16.56
C THR A 275 -65.22 64.28 -15.85
N GLU A 276 -64.37 64.80 -14.96
CA GLU A 276 -64.62 66.11 -14.33
C GLU A 276 -64.52 67.26 -15.35
N LYS A 277 -63.56 67.22 -16.27
CA LYS A 277 -63.49 68.18 -17.38
C LYS A 277 -64.74 68.14 -18.26
N GLU A 278 -65.21 66.94 -18.62
CA GLU A 278 -66.45 66.78 -19.39
C GLU A 278 -67.67 67.35 -18.66
N ARG A 279 -67.74 67.19 -17.33
CA ARG A 279 -68.80 67.78 -16.50
C ARG A 279 -68.74 69.30 -16.48
N ILE A 280 -67.55 69.89 -16.38
CA ILE A 280 -67.35 71.34 -16.41
C ILE A 280 -67.75 71.89 -17.79
N ASP A 281 -67.29 71.28 -18.88
CA ASP A 281 -67.61 71.70 -20.25
C ASP A 281 -69.10 71.54 -20.60
N ALA A 282 -69.78 70.55 -20.00
CA ALA A 282 -71.23 70.37 -20.13
C ALA A 282 -72.02 71.40 -19.30
N ALA A 283 -71.49 71.82 -18.15
CA ALA A 283 -72.09 72.89 -17.34
C ALA A 283 -71.94 74.26 -18.03
N ASP A 284 -70.81 74.53 -18.67
CA ASP A 284 -70.57 75.77 -19.41
C ASP A 284 -71.41 75.86 -20.69
N ARG A 285 -71.62 74.74 -21.40
CA ARG A 285 -72.55 74.68 -22.55
C ARG A 285 -74.02 74.89 -22.20
N LYS A 286 -74.43 74.69 -20.94
CA LYS A 286 -75.79 74.99 -20.46
C LYS A 286 -75.97 76.44 -20.00
N ARG A 287 -74.88 77.22 -19.88
CA ARG A 287 -74.88 78.63 -19.47
C ARG A 287 -74.77 79.63 -20.63
N ALA A 288 -74.44 79.15 -21.83
CA ALA A 288 -74.49 79.91 -23.09
C ALA A 288 -75.85 79.75 -23.77
#